data_AF-P37955-F1
#
_entry.id   AF-P37955-F1
#
_cell.length_a   1.000
_cell.length_b   1.000
_cell.length_c   1.000
_cell.angle_alpha   90.00
_cell.angle_beta   90.00
_cell.angle_gamma   90.00
#
_symmetry.space_group_name_H-M   'P 1'
#
loop_
_entity.id
_entity.type
_entity.pdbx_description
1 polymer ?
#
loop_
_entity_poly.entity_id
_entity_poly.type
_entity_poly.pdbx_seq_one_letter_code
_entity_poly.pdbx_strand_id
1 'polypeptide(L)' 'MSNQFNAGDTVYVIYRNPHAANVAHIKEAEIVHHPYHEGELSLFIYETYHPFAEDDAVFASYEEAKSLYKELFDIDPYE' A
#
# COMPACT_ATOMS: atom_id res chain seq x y z
N MET A 1 3.65 13.15 -1.46
CA MET A 1 4.98 12.92 -0.86
C MET A 1 5.78 12.11 -1.85
N SER A 2 6.92 12.61 -2.33
CA SER A 2 7.74 11.91 -3.32
C SER A 2 8.65 10.90 -2.62
N ASN A 3 8.08 9.96 -1.86
CA ASN A 3 8.88 8.84 -1.39
C ASN A 3 9.27 8.05 -2.64
N GLN A 4 10.52 8.19 -3.06
CA GLN A 4 11.08 7.35 -4.10
C GLN A 4 11.23 5.95 -3.50
N PHE A 5 10.28 5.09 -3.83
CA PHE A 5 10.35 3.67 -3.53
C PHE A 5 11.35 3.01 -4.46
N ASN A 6 12.12 2.06 -3.94
CA ASN A 6 13.04 1.23 -4.69
C ASN A 6 12.60 -0.22 -4.60
N ALA A 7 12.91 -1.00 -5.63
CA ALA A 7 12.66 -2.44 -5.57
C ALA A 7 13.39 -3.08 -4.38
N GLY A 8 12.66 -3.93 -3.63
CA GLY A 8 13.09 -4.53 -2.37
C GLY A 8 12.67 -3.75 -1.12
N ASP A 9 12.12 -2.54 -1.25
CA ASP A 9 11.60 -1.80 -0.10
C ASP A 9 10.33 -2.46 0.43
N THR A 10 10.24 -2.56 1.76
CA THR A 10 8.99 -2.93 2.45
C THR A 10 8.18 -1.67 2.74
N VAL A 11 6.91 -1.69 2.38
CA VAL A 11 5.97 -0.57 2.55
C VAL A 11 4.68 -1.04 3.19
N TYR A 12 3.88 -0.09 3.66
CA TYR A 12 2.57 -0.32 4.26
C TYR A 12 1.50 0.33 3.40
N VAL A 13 0.49 -0.43 3.02
CA VAL A 13 -0.57 0.00 2.12
C VAL A 13 -1.91 -0.07 2.84
N ILE A 14 -2.73 0.98 2.72
CA ILE A 14 -4.14 0.90 3.11
C ILE A 14 -4.90 0.17 2.00
N TYR A 15 -5.00 -1.14 2.13
CA TYR A 15 -5.62 -2.01 1.13
C TYR A 15 -7.13 -2.13 1.38
N ARG A 16 -7.93 -1.64 0.43
CA ARG A 16 -9.40 -1.83 0.44
C ARG A 16 -9.76 -3.20 -0.11
N ASN A 17 -10.62 -3.92 0.60
CA ASN A 17 -11.12 -5.19 0.14
C ASN A 17 -12.02 -4.97 -1.11
N PRO A 18 -11.67 -5.52 -2.28
CA PRO A 18 -12.46 -5.32 -3.49
C PRO A 18 -13.89 -5.88 -3.40
N HIS A 19 -14.14 -6.82 -2.49
CA HIS A 19 -15.46 -7.41 -2.25
C HIS A 19 -16.27 -6.70 -1.16
N ALA A 20 -15.65 -5.80 -0.39
CA ALA A 20 -16.28 -5.05 0.67
C ALA A 20 -15.66 -3.64 0.73
N ALA A 21 -16.18 -2.72 -0.09
CA ALA A 21 -15.57 -1.40 -0.32
C ALA A 21 -15.43 -0.53 0.94
N ASN A 22 -16.23 -0.81 1.97
CA ASN A 22 -16.18 -0.15 3.28
C ASN A 22 -15.17 -0.80 4.26
N VAL A 23 -14.45 -1.84 3.83
CA VAL A 23 -13.44 -2.53 4.64
C VAL A 23 -12.07 -2.26 4.04
N ALA A 24 -11.20 -1.66 4.83
CA ALA A 24 -9.80 -1.45 4.49
C ALA A 24 -8.92 -1.96 5.63
N HIS A 25 -7.77 -2.51 5.29
CA HIS A 25 -6.76 -2.92 6.26
C HIS A 25 -5.40 -2.35 5.87
N ILE A 26 -4.59 -2.01 6.86
CA ILE A 26 -3.17 -1.76 6.63
C ILE A 26 -2.49 -3.10 6.40
N LYS A 27 -1.70 -3.18 5.34
CA LYS A 27 -0.98 -4.39 4.95
C LYS A 27 0.44 -4.06 4.57
N GLU A 28 1.35 -4.94 4.95
CA GLU A 28 2.71 -4.92 4.44
C GLU A 28 2.69 -5.38 2.97
N ALA A 29 3.47 -4.69 2.14
CA ALA A 29 3.70 -5.02 0.75
C ALA A 29 5.17 -4.79 0.42
N GLU A 30 5.64 -5.42 -0.65
CA GLU A 30 7.00 -5.23 -1.16
C GLU A 30 6.95 -4.43 -2.45
N ILE A 31 7.90 -3.52 -2.62
CA ILE A 31 8.12 -2.83 -3.89
C ILE A 31 8.93 -3.76 -4.78
N VAL A 32 8.40 -4.10 -5.95
CA VAL A 32 9.06 -4.98 -6.91
C VAL A 32 9.11 -4.34 -8.29
N HIS A 33 9.93 -4.88 -9.19
CA HIS A 33 9.86 -4.48 -10.59
C HIS A 33 8.56 -4.99 -11.24
N HIS A 34 7.97 -4.16 -12.10
CA HIS A 34 6.79 -4.57 -12.85
C HIS A 34 7.15 -5.74 -13.80
N PRO A 35 6.43 -6.87 -13.73
CA PRO A 35 6.84 -8.10 -14.43
C PRO A 35 6.79 -8.00 -15.96
N TYR A 36 6.04 -7.02 -16.49
CA TYR A 36 5.84 -6.84 -17.94
C TYR A 36 6.32 -5.49 -18.49
N HIS A 37 6.70 -4.55 -17.63
CA HIS A 37 7.07 -3.18 -18.01
C HIS A 37 8.42 -2.85 -17.38
N GLU A 38 9.48 -2.98 -18.17
CA GLU A 38 10.84 -2.77 -17.70
C GLU A 38 11.03 -1.32 -17.21
N GLY A 39 11.64 -1.19 -16.03
CA GLY A 39 11.88 0.12 -15.39
C GLY A 39 10.72 0.64 -14.55
N GLU A 40 9.54 0.04 -14.64
CA GLU A 40 8.41 0.36 -13.76
C GLU A 40 8.47 -0.45 -12.47
N LEU A 41 7.81 0.09 -11.43
CA LEU A 41 7.66 -0.56 -10.13
C LEU A 41 6.22 -1.02 -9.93
N SER A 42 6.03 -1.95 -9.01
CA SER A 42 4.75 -2.49 -8.61
C SER A 42 4.76 -2.83 -7.13
N LEU A 43 3.58 -2.86 -6.53
CA LEU A 43 3.36 -3.42 -5.21
C LEU A 43 3.14 -4.92 -5.35
N PHE A 44 3.92 -5.71 -4.62
CA PHE A 44 3.65 -7.12 -4.44
C PHE A 44 2.93 -7.32 -3.12
N ILE A 45 1.66 -7.72 -3.21
CA ILE A 45 0.78 -7.95 -2.07
C ILE A 45 -0.16 -9.10 -2.40
N TYR A 46 -0.43 -9.98 -1.43
CA TYR A 46 -1.25 -11.19 -1.61
C TYR A 46 -0.82 -12.06 -2.80
N GLU A 47 0.50 -12.22 -2.99
CA GLU A 47 1.08 -13.01 -4.09
C GLU A 47 0.72 -12.50 -5.49
N THR A 48 0.24 -11.25 -5.59
CA THR A 48 -0.14 -10.60 -6.84
C THR A 48 0.60 -9.27 -7.02
N TYR A 49 0.86 -8.94 -8.29
CA TYR A 49 1.47 -7.67 -8.68
C TYR A 49 0.38 -6.63 -8.91
N HIS A 50 0.53 -5.48 -8.25
CA HIS A 50 -0.35 -4.34 -8.40
C HIS A 50 0.47 -3.16 -8.95
N PRO A 51 0.14 -2.64 -10.14
CA PRO A 51 0.77 -1.42 -10.63
C PRO A 51 0.41 -0.25 -9.71
N PHE A 52 1.33 0.68 -9.55
CA PHE A 52 1.08 1.91 -8.80
C PHE A 52 0.04 2.79 -9.49
N ALA A 53 -0.95 3.24 -8.72
CA ALA A 53 -1.87 4.31 -9.11
C ALA A 53 -1.50 5.62 -8.40
N GLU A 54 -1.91 6.75 -8.98
CA GLU A 54 -1.60 8.09 -8.42
C GLU A 54 -2.22 8.30 -7.02
N ASP A 55 -3.35 7.66 -6.76
CA ASP A 55 -4.11 7.75 -5.50
C ASP A 55 -3.81 6.61 -4.52
N ASP A 56 -2.74 5.82 -4.75
CA ASP A 56 -2.40 4.71 -3.87
C ASP A 56 -1.87 5.21 -2.52
N ALA A 57 -2.50 4.70 -1.46
CA ALA A 57 -2.15 5.00 -0.08
C ALA A 57 -1.01 4.08 0.40
N VAL A 58 0.23 4.40 0.01
CA VAL A 58 1.45 3.64 0.27
C VAL A 58 2.40 4.45 1.16
N PHE A 59 2.90 3.83 2.22
CA PHE A 59 3.66 4.48 3.28
C PHE A 59 4.95 3.72 3.59
N ALA A 60 6.00 4.45 3.97
CA ALA A 60 7.28 3.83 4.36
C ALA A 60 7.21 3.16 5.74
N SER A 61 6.26 3.55 6.59
CA SER A 61 6.07 2.98 7.91
C SER A 61 4.60 2.70 8.24
N TYR A 62 4.40 1.74 9.14
CA TYR A 62 3.09 1.39 9.65
C TYR A 62 2.41 2.56 10.37
N GLU A 63 3.17 3.36 11.13
CA GLU A 63 2.65 4.50 11.88
C GLU A 63 2.09 5.61 10.96
N GLU A 64 2.76 5.87 9.84
CA GLU A 64 2.26 6.79 8.81
C GLU A 64 0.94 6.30 8.20
N ALA A 65 0.89 5.01 7.85
CA ALA A 65 -0.34 4.38 7.35
C ALA A 65 -1.47 4.44 8.38
N LYS A 66 -1.15 4.18 9.66
CA LYS A 66 -2.10 4.23 10.78
C LYS A 66 -2.65 5.64 10.98
N SER A 67 -1.81 6.66 10.86
CA SER A 67 -2.24 8.06 10.96
C SER A 67 -3.31 8.39 9.92
N LEU A 68 -3.06 8.06 8.64
CA LEU A 68 -4.06 8.31 7.60
C LEU A 68 -5.28 7.41 7.76
N TYR A 69 -5.09 6.14 8.13
CA TYR A 69 -6.19 5.21 8.37
C TYR A 69 -7.17 5.75 9.42
N LYS A 70 -6.65 6.26 10.53
CA LYS A 70 -7.46 6.88 11.58
C LYS A 70 -8.19 8.13 11.08
N GLU A 71 -7.55 8.95 10.26
CA GLU A 71 -8.21 10.12 9.65
C GLU A 71 -9.36 9.72 8.71
N LEU A 72 -9.17 8.65 7.93
CA LEU A 72 -10.16 8.20 6.94
C LEU A 72 -11.34 7.44 7.54
N PHE A 73 -11.10 6.64 8.58
CA PHE A 73 -12.09 5.71 9.12
C PHE A 73 -12.51 5.99 10.57
N ASP A 74 -11.86 6.94 11.26
CA ASP A 74 -12.09 7.28 12.68
C ASP A 74 -12.07 6.05 13.61
N ILE A 75 -11.25 5.06 13.26
CA ILE A 75 -11.02 3.83 14.01
C ILE A 75 -9.52 3.58 14.11
N ASP A 76 -9.07 3.07 15.24
CA ASP A 76 -7.73 2.51 15.34
C ASP A 76 -7.77 1.09 14.74
N PRO A 77 -6.90 0.73 13.78
CA PRO A 77 -6.96 -0.55 13.08
C PRO A 77 -6.76 -1.78 13.99
N TYR A 78 -6.34 -1.60 15.24
CA TYR A 78 -6.10 -2.68 16.21
C TYR A 78 -6.75 -2.48 17.59
N GLU A 79 -7.72 -1.57 17.73
CA GLU A 79 -8.55 -1.46 18.94
C GLU A 79 -9.91 -2.18 18.79
#